data_AF-A0A368BGZ6-F1
#
_entry.id   AF-A0A368BGZ6-F1
#
_cell.length_a   1.000
_cell.length_b   1.000
_cell.length_c   1.000
_cell.angle_alpha   90.00
_cell.angle_beta   90.00
_cell.angle_gamma   90.00
#
_symmetry.space_group_name_H-M   'P 1'
#
loop_
_entity.id
_entity.type
_entity.pdbx_description
1 polymer ?
#
loop_
_entity_poly.entity_id
_entity_poly.type
_entity_poly.pdbx_seq_one_letter_code
_entity_poly.pdbx_strand_id
1 'polypeptide(L)'
;MTQPGNPQFNSDAQDPRPLMLRPAILLFLVAVISPTRGQILADFEISLQDKEFGRFTIQLDQYNSPHATANFIRLAEGLVPWVDSRGGQVRQAPFYDGLSFHSLTAGTEVASGSRNGTGRDNAGWTLRDDFTLPGSGTYTVYMENDGPNSNGSRFFINIPSALSSNPARAG
;
A
#
# COMPACT_ATOMS: atom_id res chain seq x y z
N MET A 1 -3.35 103.86 -26.43
CA MET A 1 -2.93 103.52 -27.80
C MET A 1 -3.11 102.02 -27.99
N THR A 2 -3.89 101.69 -29.00
CA THR A 2 -4.33 100.36 -29.44
C THR A 2 -3.16 99.47 -29.91
N GLN A 3 -3.19 98.19 -29.58
CA GLN A 3 -3.00 97.13 -30.59
C GLN A 3 -3.77 95.85 -30.19
N PRO A 4 -4.60 95.30 -31.09
CA PRO A 4 -5.34 94.05 -30.94
C PRO A 4 -4.65 92.88 -31.67
N GLY A 5 -5.06 91.64 -31.38
CA GLY A 5 -4.67 90.48 -32.16
C GLY A 5 -5.29 89.17 -31.65
N ASN A 6 -6.48 88.85 -32.14
CA ASN A 6 -7.02 87.48 -32.24
C ASN A 6 -6.55 86.92 -33.63
N PRO A 7 -6.67 85.62 -34.03
CA PRO A 7 -7.53 84.58 -33.47
C PRO A 7 -7.08 83.08 -33.61
N GLN A 8 -7.90 82.17 -33.08
CA GLN A 8 -8.24 80.81 -33.57
C GLN A 8 -7.16 79.70 -33.64
N PHE A 9 -7.32 78.59 -32.91
CA PHE A 9 -8.01 77.37 -33.37
C PHE A 9 -7.99 76.28 -32.27
N ASN A 10 -8.96 75.40 -32.36
CA ASN A 10 -9.40 74.40 -31.38
C ASN A 10 -8.53 73.12 -31.38
N SER A 11 -8.77 72.29 -30.36
CA SER A 11 -8.47 70.86 -30.21
C SER A 11 -7.01 70.44 -30.07
N ASP A 12 -6.55 70.32 -28.83
CA ASP A 12 -5.56 69.30 -28.48
C ASP A 12 -5.94 68.64 -27.15
N ALA A 13 -6.52 67.45 -27.31
CA ALA A 13 -6.23 66.27 -26.51
C ALA A 13 -6.08 66.47 -25.00
N GLN A 14 -7.20 66.49 -24.28
CA GLN A 14 -7.23 65.81 -22.98
C GLN A 14 -7.16 64.31 -23.26
N ASP A 15 -5.93 63.83 -23.39
CA ASP A 15 -5.57 62.44 -23.60
C ASP A 15 -6.13 61.57 -22.46
N PRO A 16 -7.09 60.67 -22.72
CA PRO A 16 -7.61 59.77 -21.71
C PRO A 16 -6.55 58.71 -21.43
N ARG A 17 -5.77 58.92 -20.35
CA ARG A 17 -4.82 57.92 -19.86
C ARG A 17 -5.52 56.56 -19.83
N PRO A 18 -5.04 55.56 -20.60
CA PRO A 18 -5.73 54.28 -20.72
C PRO A 18 -5.82 53.65 -19.34
N LEU A 19 -7.00 53.10 -19.02
CA LEU A 19 -7.21 52.26 -17.85
C LEU A 19 -6.07 51.24 -17.81
N MET A 20 -5.11 51.44 -16.89
CA MET A 20 -4.13 50.40 -16.58
C MET A 20 -4.94 49.24 -16.02
N LEU A 21 -5.15 48.23 -16.87
CA LEU A 21 -5.55 46.89 -16.48
C LEU A 21 -4.51 46.43 -15.46
N ARG A 22 -4.82 46.60 -14.17
CA ARG A 22 -4.01 46.00 -13.10
C ARG A 22 -3.91 44.52 -13.44
N PRO A 23 -2.70 43.92 -13.49
CA PRO A 23 -2.59 42.49 -13.67
C PRO A 23 -3.21 41.87 -12.42
N ALA A 24 -4.50 41.55 -12.50
CA ALA A 24 -5.09 40.51 -11.69
C ALA A 24 -4.32 39.27 -12.10
N ILE A 25 -3.24 38.99 -11.36
CA ILE A 25 -2.63 37.68 -11.29
C ILE A 25 -3.74 36.81 -10.72
N LEU A 26 -4.58 36.27 -11.62
CA LEU A 26 -5.40 35.13 -11.36
C LEU A 26 -4.42 33.97 -11.24
N LEU A 27 -3.78 33.86 -10.08
CA LEU A 27 -3.06 32.66 -9.68
C LEU A 27 -4.16 31.60 -9.53
N PHE A 28 -4.48 30.90 -10.61
CA PHE A 28 -5.27 29.69 -10.55
C PHE A 28 -4.37 28.66 -9.86
N LEU A 29 -4.35 28.69 -8.53
CA LEU A 29 -3.73 27.66 -7.72
C LEU A 29 -4.58 26.41 -7.91
N VAL A 30 -4.36 25.68 -9.00
CA VAL A 30 -4.74 24.28 -9.05
C VAL A 30 -3.80 23.59 -8.07
N ALA A 31 -4.20 23.57 -6.80
CA ALA A 31 -3.69 22.59 -5.88
C ALA A 31 -4.07 21.25 -6.51
N VAL A 32 -3.10 20.58 -7.13
CA VAL A 32 -3.24 19.17 -7.45
C VAL A 32 -3.27 18.47 -6.10
N ILE A 33 -4.47 18.39 -5.52
CA ILE A 33 -4.74 17.54 -4.37
C ILE A 33 -4.71 16.13 -4.95
N SER A 34 -3.51 15.59 -5.16
CA SER A 34 -3.37 14.16 -5.39
C SER A 34 -4.03 13.50 -4.19
N PRO A 35 -5.08 12.67 -4.38
CA PRO A 35 -5.64 11.94 -3.25
C PRO A 35 -4.51 11.08 -2.69
N THR A 36 -4.03 11.43 -1.49
CA THR A 36 -3.08 10.61 -0.78
C THR A 36 -3.81 9.32 -0.45
N ARG A 37 -3.55 8.25 -1.20
CA ARG A 37 -4.09 6.93 -0.84
C ARG A 37 -3.51 6.58 0.52
N GLY A 38 -4.38 6.33 1.49
CA GLY A 38 -3.96 5.85 2.79
C GLY A 38 -3.22 4.53 2.62
N GLN A 39 -2.11 4.35 3.32
CA GLN A 39 -1.38 3.10 3.34
C GLN A 39 -1.67 2.38 4.65
N ILE A 40 -1.90 1.07 4.56
CA ILE A 40 -1.90 0.20 5.74
C ILE A 40 -0.63 -0.63 5.64
N LEU A 41 0.20 -0.56 6.66
CA LEU A 41 1.48 -1.24 6.71
C LEU A 41 1.43 -2.33 7.78
N ALA A 42 2.05 -3.47 7.51
CA ALA A 42 2.27 -4.53 8.48
C ALA A 42 3.75 -4.83 8.59
N ASP A 43 4.27 -4.73 9.81
CA ASP A 43 5.66 -5.03 10.14
C ASP A 43 5.81 -6.49 10.55
N PHE A 44 6.85 -7.13 10.02
CA PHE A 44 7.26 -8.47 10.40
C PHE A 44 8.64 -8.41 11.05
N GLU A 45 8.75 -9.05 12.20
CA GLU A 45 10.02 -9.34 12.85
C GLU A 45 10.32 -10.82 12.71
N ILE A 46 11.48 -11.14 12.13
CA ILE A 46 11.89 -12.50 11.82
C ILE A 46 13.01 -12.88 12.76
N SER A 47 12.87 -14.05 13.38
CA SER A 47 13.91 -14.68 14.18
C SER A 47 14.43 -15.94 13.51
N LEU A 48 15.72 -16.20 13.65
CA LEU A 48 16.38 -17.45 13.24
C LEU A 48 17.14 -17.99 14.46
N GLN A 49 16.79 -19.21 14.90
CA GLN A 49 17.38 -19.83 16.11
C GLN A 49 17.30 -18.91 17.34
N ASP A 50 16.10 -18.36 17.59
CA ASP A 50 15.79 -17.47 18.73
C ASP A 50 16.58 -16.15 18.76
N LYS A 51 17.22 -15.78 17.64
CA LYS A 51 17.89 -14.49 17.47
C LYS A 51 17.19 -13.67 16.40
N GLU A 52 17.10 -12.37 16.63
CA GLU A 52 16.63 -11.41 15.62
C GLU A 52 17.45 -11.60 14.33
N PHE A 53 16.76 -11.85 13.23
CA PHE A 53 17.34 -12.08 11.91
C PHE A 53 17.07 -10.91 10.96
N GLY A 54 15.93 -10.24 11.12
CA GLY A 54 15.62 -9.03 10.38
C GLY A 54 14.16 -8.65 10.43
N ARG A 55 13.85 -7.53 9.79
CA ARG A 55 12.50 -6.98 9.69
C ARG A 55 12.16 -6.64 8.26
N PHE A 56 10.89 -6.77 7.91
CA PHE A 56 10.36 -6.21 6.67
C PHE A 56 8.95 -5.69 6.88
N THR A 57 8.55 -4.75 6.03
CA THR A 57 7.23 -4.14 6.06
C THR A 57 6.54 -4.46 4.75
N ILE A 58 5.27 -4.82 4.82
CA ILE A 58 4.42 -4.96 3.64
C ILE A 58 3.37 -3.85 3.64
N GLN A 59 3.02 -3.39 2.45
CA GLN A 59 1.83 -2.57 2.27
C GLN A 59 0.64 -3.48 1.93
N LEU A 60 -0.42 -3.40 2.73
CA LEU A 60 -1.66 -4.09 2.45
C LEU A 60 -2.45 -3.27 1.41
N ASP A 61 -2.95 -3.95 0.39
CA ASP A 61 -3.74 -3.33 -0.66
C ASP A 61 -5.22 -3.42 -0.30
N GLN A 62 -5.70 -2.48 0.52
CA GLN A 62 -7.09 -2.45 0.96
C GLN A 62 -8.07 -2.05 -0.15
N TYR A 63 -7.57 -1.39 -1.20
CA TYR A 63 -8.41 -0.93 -2.30
C TYR A 63 -8.67 -2.05 -3.27
N ASN A 64 -7.61 -2.78 -3.59
CA ASN A 64 -7.79 -3.99 -4.31
C ASN A 64 -8.37 -5.03 -3.32
N SER A 65 -7.64 -5.59 -2.38
CA SER A 65 -8.07 -6.80 -1.66
C SER A 65 -8.67 -6.49 -0.27
N PRO A 66 -9.89 -5.93 -0.13
CA PRO A 66 -10.40 -5.46 1.15
C PRO A 66 -10.71 -6.61 2.11
N HIS A 67 -11.23 -7.75 1.64
CA HIS A 67 -11.55 -8.87 2.54
C HIS A 67 -10.28 -9.55 3.01
N ALA A 68 -9.30 -9.76 2.11
CA ALA A 68 -7.99 -10.30 2.50
C ALA A 68 -7.26 -9.35 3.45
N THR A 69 -7.26 -8.04 3.16
CA THR A 69 -6.63 -7.03 4.02
C THR A 69 -7.28 -6.98 5.40
N ALA A 70 -8.61 -6.88 5.47
CA ALA A 70 -9.33 -6.87 6.74
C ALA A 70 -9.09 -8.17 7.52
N ASN A 71 -9.00 -9.30 6.82
CA ASN A 71 -8.71 -10.58 7.44
C ASN A 71 -7.30 -10.66 8.02
N PHE A 72 -6.30 -10.20 7.26
CA PHE A 72 -4.93 -10.17 7.72
C PHE A 72 -4.82 -9.29 8.98
N ILE A 73 -5.39 -8.09 8.96
CA ILE A 73 -5.37 -7.16 10.11
C ILE A 73 -6.01 -7.78 11.34
N ARG A 74 -7.24 -8.33 11.24
CA ARG A 74 -7.90 -8.91 12.41
C ARG A 74 -7.17 -10.11 13.01
N LEU A 75 -6.45 -10.87 12.18
CA LEU A 75 -5.62 -11.98 12.62
C LEU A 75 -4.33 -11.48 13.27
N ALA A 76 -3.63 -10.54 12.64
CA ALA A 76 -2.40 -9.93 13.16
C ALA A 76 -2.64 -9.24 14.51
N GLU A 77 -3.72 -8.47 14.63
CA GLU A 77 -4.06 -7.71 15.83
C GLU A 77 -4.81 -8.56 16.89
N GLY A 78 -5.13 -9.82 16.59
CA GLY A 78 -5.86 -10.70 17.52
C GLY A 78 -7.30 -10.26 17.82
N LEU A 79 -7.93 -9.53 16.91
CA LEU A 79 -9.27 -8.94 17.09
C LEU A 79 -10.40 -9.97 17.00
N VAL A 80 -10.12 -11.15 16.47
CA VAL A 80 -11.10 -12.24 16.32
C VAL A 80 -10.57 -13.55 16.89
N PRO A 81 -11.45 -14.40 17.45
CA PRO A 81 -11.07 -15.75 17.83
C PRO A 81 -10.78 -16.60 16.60
N TRP A 82 -9.80 -17.51 16.72
CA TRP A 82 -9.37 -18.45 15.69
C TRP A 82 -9.12 -19.84 16.27
N VAL A 83 -9.14 -20.85 15.41
CA VAL A 83 -8.91 -22.25 15.80
C VAL A 83 -7.43 -22.59 15.71
N ASP A 84 -6.83 -23.00 16.83
CA ASP A 84 -5.45 -23.48 16.88
C ASP A 84 -5.36 -24.88 16.30
N SER A 85 -4.89 -24.99 15.06
CA SER A 85 -4.76 -26.26 14.36
C SER A 85 -3.82 -27.27 15.03
N ARG A 86 -3.00 -26.85 16.01
CA ARG A 86 -2.14 -27.74 16.80
C ARG A 86 -2.92 -28.56 17.84
N GLY A 87 -4.05 -28.04 18.33
CA GLY A 87 -4.81 -28.65 19.43
C GLY A 87 -6.33 -28.54 19.34
N GLY A 88 -6.86 -27.95 18.27
CA GLY A 88 -8.28 -27.74 18.03
C GLY A 88 -8.97 -26.69 18.93
N GLN A 89 -8.21 -25.98 19.75
CA GLN A 89 -8.76 -25.01 20.71
C GLN A 89 -9.06 -23.68 20.04
N VAL A 90 -10.11 -23.00 20.48
CA VAL A 90 -10.36 -21.60 20.09
C VAL A 90 -9.49 -20.68 20.94
N ARG A 91 -8.78 -19.75 20.28
CA ARG A 91 -7.89 -18.76 20.91
C ARG A 91 -8.23 -17.37 20.38
N GLN A 92 -7.98 -16.35 21.19
CA GLN A 92 -8.07 -14.95 20.77
C GLN A 92 -6.79 -14.22 21.21
N ALA A 93 -5.87 -14.11 20.26
CA ALA A 93 -4.56 -13.48 20.39
C ALA A 93 -4.03 -13.18 18.97
N PRO A 94 -2.98 -12.38 18.79
CA PRO A 94 -2.27 -12.27 17.52
C PRO A 94 -1.97 -13.65 16.90
N PHE A 95 -2.48 -13.89 15.70
CA PHE A 95 -2.42 -15.20 15.05
C PHE A 95 -1.04 -15.50 14.45
N TYR A 96 -0.43 -14.48 13.82
CA TYR A 96 0.81 -14.59 13.06
C TYR A 96 2.07 -14.68 13.94
N ASP A 97 1.95 -14.35 15.23
CA ASP A 97 3.05 -14.43 16.18
C ASP A 97 3.53 -15.87 16.37
N GLY A 98 4.85 -16.06 16.23
CA GLY A 98 5.51 -17.36 16.38
C GLY A 98 5.22 -18.35 15.24
N LEU A 99 4.69 -17.88 14.10
CA LEU A 99 4.58 -18.70 12.91
C LEU A 99 5.91 -18.79 12.17
N SER A 100 6.20 -19.97 11.65
CA SER A 100 7.34 -20.21 10.76
C SER A 100 6.94 -19.99 9.30
N PHE A 101 7.93 -19.66 8.46
CA PHE A 101 7.78 -19.88 7.03
C PHE A 101 7.80 -21.38 6.75
N HIS A 102 6.66 -21.95 6.37
CA HIS A 102 6.49 -23.39 6.15
C HIS A 102 7.01 -23.87 4.80
N SER A 103 7.18 -22.95 3.84
CA SER A 103 7.73 -23.26 2.51
C SER A 103 8.66 -22.14 2.04
N LEU A 104 9.78 -22.53 1.43
CA LEU A 104 10.71 -21.66 0.74
C LEU A 104 11.14 -22.35 -0.55
N THR A 105 10.71 -21.81 -1.68
CA THR A 105 11.12 -22.30 -2.99
C THR A 105 12.00 -21.24 -3.64
N ALA A 106 13.30 -21.55 -3.72
CA ALA A 106 14.31 -20.61 -4.21
C ALA A 106 13.94 -20.08 -5.61
N GLY A 107 13.84 -18.76 -5.71
CA GLY A 107 13.54 -18.08 -6.96
C GLY A 107 12.06 -18.05 -7.37
N THR A 108 11.14 -18.48 -6.49
CA THR A 108 9.71 -18.35 -6.74
C THR A 108 9.00 -17.64 -5.59
N GLU A 109 9.01 -18.21 -4.38
CA GLU A 109 8.22 -17.69 -3.26
C GLU A 109 8.68 -18.17 -1.89
N VAL A 110 8.26 -17.45 -0.86
CA VAL A 110 8.33 -17.86 0.55
C VAL A 110 6.95 -17.77 1.18
N ALA A 111 6.49 -18.81 1.88
CA ALA A 111 5.11 -18.93 2.37
C ALA A 111 5.05 -19.10 3.90
N SER A 112 4.00 -18.51 4.51
CA SER A 112 3.73 -18.52 5.95
C SER A 112 2.21 -18.46 6.23
N GLY A 113 1.83 -18.34 7.49
CA GLY A 113 0.42 -18.28 7.93
C GLY A 113 -0.23 -19.64 8.18
N SER A 114 0.59 -20.72 8.20
CA SER A 114 0.22 -22.05 8.69
C SER A 114 0.54 -22.16 10.18
N ARG A 115 -0.48 -22.38 11.02
CA ARG A 115 -0.29 -22.45 12.49
C ARG A 115 0.44 -23.71 12.91
N ASN A 116 0.20 -24.84 12.25
CA ASN A 116 0.90 -26.09 12.48
C ASN A 116 2.16 -26.28 11.62
N GLY A 117 2.48 -25.33 10.75
CA GLY A 117 3.67 -25.34 9.88
C GLY A 117 3.60 -26.32 8.70
N THR A 118 2.44 -26.92 8.42
CA THR A 118 2.27 -27.89 7.31
C THR A 118 1.87 -27.26 5.99
N GLY A 119 1.46 -25.99 6.01
CA GLY A 119 0.86 -25.31 4.85
C GLY A 119 -0.54 -25.81 4.49
N ARG A 120 -1.23 -26.54 5.37
CA ARG A 120 -2.54 -27.17 5.09
C ARG A 120 -3.64 -26.80 6.07
N ASP A 121 -3.44 -25.73 6.82
CA ASP A 121 -4.36 -25.24 7.84
C ASP A 121 -4.64 -23.75 7.66
N ASN A 122 -5.73 -23.32 8.30
CA ASN A 122 -6.19 -21.94 8.33
C ASN A 122 -6.66 -21.59 9.75
N ALA A 123 -7.00 -20.33 9.99
CA ALA A 123 -7.52 -19.84 11.28
C ALA A 123 -8.91 -20.39 11.69
N GLY A 124 -9.47 -21.35 10.95
CA GLY A 124 -10.78 -21.96 11.22
C GLY A 124 -11.91 -21.49 10.29
N TRP A 125 -11.60 -20.67 9.28
CA TRP A 125 -12.53 -20.27 8.23
C TRP A 125 -11.79 -20.07 6.90
N THR A 126 -12.58 -19.92 5.83
CA THR A 126 -12.10 -19.49 4.52
C THR A 126 -12.82 -18.23 4.05
N LEU A 127 -12.24 -17.57 3.05
CA LEU A 127 -12.71 -16.35 2.43
C LEU A 127 -12.80 -16.55 0.92
N ARG A 128 -13.77 -15.86 0.34
CA ARG A 128 -13.90 -15.70 -1.10
C ARG A 128 -12.71 -14.91 -1.67
N ASP A 129 -12.36 -15.16 -2.93
CA ASP A 129 -11.38 -14.35 -3.64
C ASP A 129 -11.89 -12.90 -3.83
N ASP A 130 -11.02 -11.91 -3.63
CA ASP A 130 -11.35 -10.49 -3.84
C ASP A 130 -11.35 -10.10 -5.34
N PHE A 131 -10.54 -10.73 -6.20
CA PHE A 131 -10.49 -10.44 -7.65
C PHE A 131 -10.25 -11.62 -8.58
N THR A 132 -10.53 -11.33 -9.85
CA THR A 132 -10.20 -12.15 -11.03
C THR A 132 -8.87 -11.81 -11.70
N LEU A 133 -8.24 -10.66 -11.41
CA LEU A 133 -6.93 -10.28 -11.98
C LEU A 133 -5.88 -10.20 -10.88
N PRO A 134 -4.99 -11.19 -10.74
CA PRO A 134 -3.87 -11.09 -9.83
C PRO A 134 -2.95 -9.97 -10.33
N GLY A 135 -2.69 -8.97 -9.49
CA GLY A 135 -1.52 -8.12 -9.71
C GLY A 135 -0.29 -8.99 -9.80
N SER A 136 0.67 -8.69 -10.67
CA SER A 136 1.94 -9.42 -10.76
C SER A 136 3.07 -8.49 -10.34
N GLY A 137 3.86 -8.91 -9.36
CA GLY A 137 4.98 -8.12 -8.87
C GLY A 137 5.97 -8.95 -8.08
N THR A 138 7.23 -8.57 -8.18
CA THR A 138 8.29 -9.08 -7.30
C THR A 138 8.10 -8.47 -5.92
N TYR A 139 8.29 -9.26 -4.85
CA TYR A 139 8.05 -8.86 -3.47
C TYR A 139 6.59 -8.51 -3.14
N THR A 140 5.65 -9.02 -3.94
CA THR A 140 4.22 -8.88 -3.68
C THR A 140 3.72 -10.02 -2.80
N VAL A 141 2.87 -9.70 -1.84
CA VAL A 141 2.21 -10.65 -0.94
C VAL A 141 0.88 -11.08 -1.54
N TYR A 142 0.61 -12.39 -1.51
CA TYR A 142 -0.62 -13.00 -1.99
C TYR A 142 -1.19 -13.93 -0.94
N MET A 143 -2.52 -14.10 -0.95
CA MET A 143 -3.15 -15.16 -0.18
C MET A 143 -2.82 -16.52 -0.81
N GLU A 144 -2.38 -17.46 0.01
CA GLU A 144 -2.26 -18.86 -0.38
C GLU A 144 -3.63 -19.54 -0.19
N ASN A 145 -4.03 -20.42 -1.12
CA ASN A 145 -5.32 -21.09 -1.08
C ASN A 145 -5.23 -22.52 -1.65
N ASP A 146 -6.25 -23.33 -1.37
CA ASP A 146 -6.40 -24.71 -1.87
C ASP A 146 -7.33 -24.78 -3.09
N GLY A 147 -7.45 -23.68 -3.82
CA GLY A 147 -8.40 -23.50 -4.92
C GLY A 147 -9.30 -22.26 -4.77
N PRO A 148 -10.17 -21.99 -5.75
CA PRO A 148 -11.00 -20.78 -5.75
C PRO A 148 -11.79 -20.61 -4.47
N ASN A 149 -11.80 -19.40 -3.91
CA ASN A 149 -12.56 -19.03 -2.71
C ASN A 149 -12.20 -19.82 -1.44
N SER A 150 -10.93 -20.22 -1.30
CA SER A 150 -10.43 -20.95 -0.13
C SER A 150 -9.28 -20.25 0.61
N ASN A 151 -9.14 -18.93 0.42
CA ASN A 151 -8.17 -18.14 1.17
C ASN A 151 -8.47 -18.23 2.66
N GLY A 152 -7.45 -18.18 3.51
CA GLY A 152 -7.67 -18.21 4.95
C GLY A 152 -6.65 -17.36 5.68
N SER A 153 -5.69 -18.00 6.36
CA SER A 153 -4.62 -17.30 7.06
C SER A 153 -3.28 -17.35 6.34
N ARG A 154 -3.10 -18.32 5.44
CA ARG A 154 -1.85 -18.52 4.70
C ARG A 154 -1.61 -17.45 3.64
N PHE A 155 -0.35 -17.11 3.46
CA PHE A 155 0.11 -16.15 2.45
C PHE A 155 1.49 -16.55 1.93
N PHE A 156 1.83 -16.07 0.74
CA PHE A 156 3.18 -16.17 0.20
C PHE A 156 3.66 -14.82 -0.34
N ILE A 157 4.98 -14.66 -0.38
CA ILE A 157 5.66 -13.50 -0.94
C ILE A 157 6.44 -13.98 -2.17
N ASN A 158 6.13 -13.41 -3.33
CA ASN A 158 6.91 -13.69 -4.54
C ASN A 158 8.32 -13.14 -4.40
N ILE A 159 9.31 -13.96 -4.74
CA ILE A 159 10.72 -13.57 -4.73
C ILE A 159 11.33 -13.73 -6.13
N PRO A 160 12.25 -12.85 -6.54
CA PRO A 160 12.81 -12.92 -7.88
C PRO A 160 13.68 -14.18 -8.05
N SER A 161 13.63 -14.76 -9.25
CA SER A 161 14.44 -15.92 -9.65
C SER A 161 15.95 -15.70 -9.48
N ALA A 162 16.40 -14.45 -9.53
CA ALA A 162 17.79 -14.05 -9.35
C ALA A 162 18.30 -14.08 -7.89
N LEU A 163 17.47 -14.48 -6.90
CA LEU A 163 17.94 -14.73 -5.53
C LEU A 163 18.66 -16.08 -5.35
N SER A 164 19.05 -16.75 -6.44
CA SER A 164 19.94 -17.91 -6.34
C SER A 164 21.22 -17.49 -5.61
N SER A 165 21.46 -18.15 -4.46
CA SER A 165 22.60 -17.99 -3.53
C SER A 165 23.49 -16.77 -3.77
N ASN A 166 23.50 -15.81 -2.84
CA ASN A 166 24.65 -14.91 -2.72
C ASN A 166 25.69 -15.56 -1.79
N PRO A 167 26.63 -16.38 -2.31
CA PRO A 167 27.63 -17.06 -1.48
C PRO A 167 28.53 -16.06 -0.74
N ALA A 168 28.62 -14.80 -1.16
CA ALA A 168 29.39 -13.78 -0.47
C ALA A 168 28.76 -13.29 0.85
N ARG A 169 27.51 -13.70 1.15
CA ARG A 169 26.82 -13.45 2.43
C ARG A 169 26.49 -14.72 3.21
N ALA A 170 26.82 -15.89 2.68
CA ALA A 170 26.75 -17.16 3.40
C ALA A 170 28.02 -17.30 4.25
N GLY A 171 28.04 -16.62 5.39
CA GLY A 171 29.03 -16.80 6.45
C GLY A 171 28.50 -17.75 7.51
#